data_AF-A0A5J5EFP4-F1
#
_entry.id   AF-A0A5J5EFP4-F1
#
_cell.length_a   1.000
_cell.length_b   1.000
_cell.length_c   1.000
_cell.angle_alpha   90.00
_cell.angle_beta   90.00
_cell.angle_gamma   90.00
#
_symmetry.space_group_name_H-M   'P 1'
#
loop_
_entity.id
_entity.type
_entity.pdbx_description
1 polymer ?
#
loop_
_entity_poly.entity_id
_entity_poly.type
_entity_poly.pdbx_seq_one_letter_code
_entity_poly.pdbx_strand_id
1 'polypeptide(L)'
;VGGRRYEVDRYVESGPDTMCENCCGWGHLADKCTMPTRCKWCAGKHHTRNHECAFMGCKAGKGNNCPHTTDRCANCKGDHTASNSVCD
;
A
#
# COMPACT_ATOMS: atom_id res chain seq x y z
N VAL A 1 4.59 7.50 44.04
CA VAL A 1 5.32 6.63 43.09
C VAL A 1 4.84 7.00 41.68
N GLY A 2 5.69 7.64 40.87
CA GLY A 2 5.33 8.12 39.54
C GLY A 2 5.82 7.16 38.45
N GLY A 3 4.91 6.42 37.83
CA GLY A 3 5.23 5.54 36.71
C GLY A 3 5.32 6.36 35.42
N ARG A 4 6.52 6.50 34.85
CA ARG A 4 6.70 6.99 33.48
C ARG A 4 6.24 5.89 32.51
N ARG A 5 5.20 6.17 31.73
CA ARG A 5 4.81 5.35 30.59
C ARG A 5 5.73 5.72 29.42
N TYR A 6 6.46 4.74 28.92
CA TYR A 6 7.23 4.85 27.68
C TYR A 6 6.39 4.25 26.56
N GLU A 7 6.17 5.00 25.48
CA GLU A 7 5.61 4.45 24.26
C GLU A 7 6.69 3.58 23.61
N VAL A 8 6.46 2.27 23.63
CA VAL A 8 7.32 1.30 22.96
C VAL A 8 6.82 1.20 21.52
N ASP A 9 7.57 1.76 20.57
CA ASP A 9 7.32 1.55 19.14
C ASP A 9 7.46 0.06 18.87
N ARG A 10 6.44 -0.58 18.29
CA ARG A 10 6.49 -2.00 17.99
C ARG A 10 7.60 -2.21 16.98
N TYR A 11 8.66 -2.93 17.36
CA TYR A 11 9.71 -3.30 16.44
C TYR A 11 9.11 -4.17 15.34
N VAL A 12 9.01 -3.62 14.13
CA VAL A 12 8.66 -4.35 12.92
C VAL A 12 9.93 -4.33 12.07
N GLU A 13 10.46 -5.50 11.76
CA GLU A 13 11.63 -5.60 10.87
C GLU A 13 11.26 -5.02 9.51
N SER A 14 11.82 -3.85 9.20
CA SER A 14 11.74 -3.25 7.87
C SER A 14 12.97 -3.70 7.09
N GLY A 15 12.82 -4.77 6.32
CA GLY A 15 13.83 -5.21 5.38
C GLY A 15 13.79 -4.39 4.08
N PRO A 16 14.83 -4.47 3.23
CA PRO A 16 14.79 -3.91 1.88
C PRO A 16 13.60 -4.43 1.07
N ASP A 17 13.16 -5.67 1.34
CA ASP A 17 11.99 -6.31 0.73
C ASP A 17 10.66 -5.96 1.40
N THR A 18 10.63 -5.04 2.36
CA THR A 18 9.37 -4.57 2.95
C THR A 18 8.74 -3.51 2.06
N MET A 19 7.61 -3.86 1.44
CA MET A 19 6.79 -2.90 0.69
C MET A 19 5.90 -2.10 1.66
N CYS A 20 6.04 -0.77 1.62
CA CYS A 20 5.26 0.17 2.40
C CYS A 20 3.78 0.15 2.00
N GLU A 21 2.89 -0.10 2.97
CA GLU A 21 1.44 -0.13 2.74
C GLU A 21 0.82 1.25 2.46
N ASN A 22 1.58 2.34 2.68
CA ASN A 22 1.14 3.70 2.39
C ASN A 22 1.46 4.10 0.95
N CYS A 23 2.74 4.05 0.54
CA CYS A 23 3.17 4.58 -0.76
C CYS A 23 3.53 3.50 -1.79
N CYS A 24 3.52 2.22 -1.40
CA CYS A 24 3.97 1.08 -2.20
C CYS A 24 5.46 1.09 -2.58
N GLY A 25 6.27 1.96 -1.97
CA GLY A 25 7.73 1.93 -2.08
C GLY A 25 8.35 0.86 -1.18
N TRP A 26 9.61 0.52 -1.42
CA TRP A 26 10.32 -0.54 -0.71
C TRP A 26 11.26 0.03 0.38
N GLY A 27 11.71 -0.83 1.29
CA GLY A 27 12.74 -0.52 2.29
C GLY A 27 12.29 0.31 3.49
N HIS A 28 10.98 0.51 3.70
CA HIS A 28 10.47 1.25 4.86
C HIS A 28 9.03 0.86 5.23
N LEU A 29 8.64 1.16 6.47
CA LEU A 29 7.29 0.92 6.99
C LEU A 29 6.37 2.11 6.73
N ALA A 30 5.07 1.85 6.68
CA ALA A 30 4.04 2.87 6.54
C ALA A 30 4.11 3.92 7.67
N ASP A 31 4.42 3.52 8.90
CA ASP A 31 4.49 4.41 10.07
C ASP A 31 5.63 5.45 9.99
N LYS A 32 6.67 5.17 9.20
CA LYS A 32 7.80 6.10 8.95
C LYS A 32 7.72 6.72 7.55
N CYS A 33 6.63 6.48 6.81
CA CYS A 33 6.48 6.92 5.45
C CYS A 33 6.02 8.39 5.39
N THR A 34 6.76 9.23 4.70
CA THR A 34 6.39 10.64 4.43
C THR A 34 5.81 10.84 3.02
N MET A 35 5.76 9.76 2.22
CA MET A 35 5.32 9.80 0.83
C MET A 35 3.79 9.82 0.72
N PRO A 36 3.22 10.36 -0.38
CA PRO A 36 1.78 10.34 -0.59
C PRO A 36 1.21 8.92 -0.65
N THR A 37 0.00 8.74 -0.12
CA THR A 37 -0.70 7.45 -0.17
C THR A 37 -0.99 7.02 -1.61
N ARG A 38 -0.72 5.76 -1.91
CA ARG A 38 -0.95 5.13 -3.20
C ARG A 38 -1.65 3.78 -3.03
N CYS A 39 -2.57 3.49 -3.95
CA CYS A 39 -3.21 2.18 -4.01
C CYS A 39 -2.28 1.18 -4.68
N LYS A 40 -2.11 0.02 -4.06
CA LYS A 40 -1.25 -1.07 -4.56
C LYS A 40 -1.68 -1.60 -5.93
N TRP A 41 -2.98 -1.52 -6.25
CA TRP A 41 -3.54 -2.08 -7.47
C TRP A 41 -3.63 -1.07 -8.60
N CYS A 42 -4.15 0.14 -8.34
CA CYS A 42 -4.42 1.12 -9.40
C CYS A 42 -3.51 2.38 -9.37
N ALA A 43 -2.55 2.47 -8.45
CA ALA A 43 -1.72 3.65 -8.18
C ALA A 43 -2.50 4.96 -7.85
N GLY A 44 -3.80 4.83 -7.54
CA GLY A 44 -4.67 5.93 -7.17
C GLY A 44 -4.27 6.58 -5.83
N LYS A 45 -4.72 7.81 -5.58
CA LYS A 45 -4.43 8.59 -4.36
C LYS A 45 -5.28 8.15 -3.16
N HIS A 46 -5.25 6.87 -2.81
CA HIS A 46 -5.99 6.29 -1.68
C HIS A 46 -5.29 5.01 -1.19
N HIS A 47 -5.52 4.61 0.06
CA HIS A 47 -5.00 3.33 0.57
C HIS A 47 -5.68 2.15 -0.11
N THR A 48 -4.96 1.04 -0.27
CA THR A 48 -5.49 -0.22 -0.82
C THR A 48 -6.78 -0.69 -0.12
N ARG A 49 -6.90 -0.52 1.22
CA ARG A 49 -8.13 -0.81 1.98
C ARG A 49 -9.36 0.01 1.56
N ASN A 50 -9.13 1.13 0.89
CA ASN A 50 -10.17 2.03 0.39
C ASN A 50 -10.36 1.90 -1.13
N HIS A 51 -9.68 0.96 -1.78
CA HIS A 51 -9.88 0.71 -3.20
C HIS A 51 -11.32 0.29 -3.46
N GLU A 52 -11.92 0.88 -4.48
CA GLU A 52 -13.27 0.56 -4.90
C GLU A 52 -13.29 0.49 -6.42
N CYS A 53 -13.89 -0.58 -6.94
CA CYS A 53 -13.96 -0.77 -8.38
C CYS A 53 -15.00 0.19 -8.98
N ALA A 54 -14.62 0.94 -10.01
CA ALA A 54 -15.53 1.83 -10.73
C ALA A 54 -16.52 1.09 -11.65
N PHE A 55 -16.35 -0.22 -11.86
CA PHE A 55 -17.23 -1.01 -12.70
C PHE A 55 -18.60 -1.19 -12.02
N MET A 56 -19.67 -0.75 -12.69
CA MET A 56 -21.03 -0.86 -12.17
C MET A 56 -21.42 -2.33 -11.96
N GLY A 57 -21.89 -2.65 -10.75
CA GLY A 57 -22.27 -4.01 -10.37
C GLY A 57 -21.10 -4.91 -9.97
N CYS A 58 -19.88 -4.38 -9.82
CA CYS A 58 -18.77 -5.15 -9.29
C CYS A 58 -19.05 -5.59 -7.84
N LYS A 59 -18.94 -6.89 -7.57
CA LYS A 59 -19.19 -7.49 -6.25
C LYS A 59 -17.94 -7.69 -5.39
N ALA A 60 -16.78 -7.21 -5.84
CA ALA A 60 -15.53 -7.38 -5.09
C ALA A 60 -15.58 -6.67 -3.73
N GLY A 61 -16.32 -5.57 -3.62
CA GLY A 61 -16.41 -4.79 -2.40
C GLY A 61 -15.17 -3.93 -2.15
N LYS A 62 -15.30 -2.99 -1.21
CA LYS A 62 -14.24 -2.05 -0.85
C LYS A 62 -13.04 -2.78 -0.24
N GLY A 63 -11.84 -2.39 -0.66
CA GLY A 63 -10.58 -2.95 -0.18
C GLY A 63 -10.23 -4.30 -0.79
N ASN A 64 -10.88 -4.71 -1.89
CA ASN A 64 -10.59 -5.95 -2.61
C ASN A 64 -10.22 -5.68 -4.06
N ASN A 65 -9.29 -6.47 -4.60
CA ASN A 65 -8.98 -6.43 -6.02
C ASN A 65 -10.01 -7.21 -6.84
N CYS A 66 -10.14 -6.87 -8.13
CA CYS A 66 -11.02 -7.57 -9.06
C CYS A 66 -10.44 -7.52 -10.49
N PRO A 67 -10.93 -8.36 -11.41
CA PRO A 67 -10.47 -8.36 -12.80
C PRO A 67 -10.71 -7.05 -13.57
N HIS A 68 -11.62 -6.20 -13.09
CA HIS A 68 -11.89 -4.89 -13.70
C HIS A 68 -10.93 -3.80 -13.23
N THR A 69 -10.13 -4.05 -12.19
CA THR A 69 -9.11 -3.10 -11.77
C THR A 69 -8.04 -3.03 -12.85
N THR A 70 -7.79 -1.84 -13.38
CA THR A 70 -6.62 -1.61 -14.22
C THR A 70 -5.38 -1.60 -13.33
N ASP A 71 -4.59 -2.66 -13.42
CA ASP A 71 -3.33 -2.77 -12.68
C ASP A 71 -2.37 -1.67 -13.13
N ARG A 72 -1.83 -0.93 -12.16
CA ARG A 72 -0.87 0.14 -12.40
C ARG A 72 0.12 0.24 -11.26
N CYS A 73 1.40 0.27 -11.61
CA CYS A 73 2.46 0.32 -10.62
C CYS A 73 2.61 1.75 -10.09
N ALA A 74 2.60 1.90 -8.77
CA ALA A 74 2.84 3.19 -8.13
C ALA A 74 4.30 3.68 -8.31
N ASN A 75 5.24 2.76 -8.57
CA ASN A 75 6.68 3.04 -8.66
C ASN A 75 7.11 3.36 -10.10
N CYS A 76 6.87 2.46 -11.07
CA CYS A 76 7.30 2.64 -12.46
C CYS A 76 6.17 3.05 -13.44
N LYS A 77 4.92 3.09 -12.99
CA LYS A 77 3.72 3.37 -13.80
C LYS A 77 3.42 2.35 -14.90
N GLY A 78 4.08 1.19 -14.89
CA GLY A 78 3.78 0.07 -15.79
C GLY A 78 2.45 -0.61 -15.48
N ASP A 79 1.99 -1.45 -16.42
CA ASP A 79 0.72 -2.19 -16.37
C ASP A 79 0.84 -3.47 -15.49
N HIS A 80 1.24 -3.28 -14.23
CA HIS A 80 1.31 -4.32 -13.21
C HIS A 80 1.08 -3.73 -11.81
N THR A 81 0.71 -4.55 -10.83
CA THR A 81 0.54 -4.09 -9.44
C THR A 81 1.88 -3.80 -8.77
N ALA A 82 1.91 -2.89 -7.79
CA ALA A 82 3.15 -2.51 -7.11
C ALA A 82 3.83 -3.65 -6.30
N SER A 83 3.12 -4.76 -6.02
CA SER A 83 3.72 -5.96 -5.42
C SER A 83 4.46 -6.85 -6.39
N ASN A 84 4.33 -6.62 -7.70
CA ASN A 84 5.08 -7.40 -8.65
C ASN A 84 6.56 -7.02 -8.52
N SER A 85 7.45 -8.02 -8.41
CA SER A 85 8.89 -7.82 -8.31
C SER A 85 9.50 -7.30 -9.62
N VAL A 86 8.72 -7.26 -10.70
CA VAL A 86 9.12 -6.79 -12.02
C VAL A 86 8.75 -5.31 -12.19
N CYS A 87 9.45 -4.43 -11.48
CA CYS A 87 9.58 -3.04 -11.90
C CYS A 87 10.86 -2.96 -12.74
N ASP A 88 10.77 -3.28 -14.03
CA ASP A 88 11.86 -3.00 -14.99
C ASP A 88 12.09 -1.48 -15.14
#